data_AF-Q143L7-F1
#
_entry.id   AF-Q143L7-F1
#
_cell.length_a   1.000
_cell.length_b   1.000
_cell.length_c   1.000
_cell.angle_alpha   90.00
_cell.angle_beta   90.00
_cell.angle_gamma   90.00
#
_symmetry.space_group_name_H-M   'P 1'
#
loop_
_entity.id
_entity.type
_entity.pdbx_description
1 polymer ?
#
loop_
_entity_poly.entity_id
_entity_poly.type
_entity_poly.pdbx_seq_one_letter_code
_entity_poly.pdbx_strand_id
1 'polypeptide(L)'
;MTSNQLFRLVRDFSFPEPIEQNSSTGEYLTCLTTMPAAMAICWPDGRPCCLAEMYLLERWPECTSRRLDGGSLKVFAAQLSLLLRFAFNSKVNLWDFDDLRMKTAISWLQRERSSRNPAEHRRDDNTTRRIVATWVSFFQWLQVQLCCEKPIVGTSDVNPRILLKLKKSIGRHGKVVMSLEYRYSPEPVTHEDARGPIARELKLRLWEAVNKMASRTLAKQGLRLSDKLHTEEMIVTEYLRKRREALLALLEATGARPGELARVSVEKNRAALKKAKLLMCTLKRRKSIDPERIVPIDRAVAMRIEVFIYKYRAPLIEMLEKKGRRVDTGDCMFLTVEGKPLTESTLEKEFPRIVQAAGLQDERACMSMFRHRFITNMVKLHLMEFMSANPLKNGRRFITDSDYRTILKRVAVFTGHGDEQSLLDYIDLAWEEMGIFDYVEPARVLASAVESGLNRVSGLLATIQSGVDLSRLDIRMRVVDELCHIRSVTLEALAQDRSACATGALA
;
A
#
# COMPACT_ATOMS: atom_id res chain seq x y z
N MET A 1 -21.97 21.18 10.67
CA MET A 1 -21.79 20.43 11.94
C MET A 1 -20.30 20.21 12.16
N THR A 2 -19.79 20.69 13.28
CA THR A 2 -18.35 20.81 13.56
C THR A 2 -17.62 19.46 13.47
N SER A 3 -16.61 19.47 12.62
CA SER A 3 -15.75 18.36 12.19
C SER A 3 -14.76 17.92 13.29
N ASN A 4 -15.19 17.80 14.55
CA ASN A 4 -14.26 17.38 15.60
C ASN A 4 -14.16 15.86 15.61
N GLN A 5 -12.99 15.33 15.28
CA GLN A 5 -12.69 13.90 15.35
C GLN A 5 -12.97 13.40 16.78
N LEU A 6 -13.76 12.33 16.93
CA LEU A 6 -14.18 11.81 18.24
C LEU A 6 -13.17 10.85 18.87
N PHE A 7 -12.07 10.56 18.21
CA PHE A 7 -11.10 9.59 18.68
C PHE A 7 -9.67 10.06 18.43
N ARG A 8 -8.75 9.64 19.30
CA ARG A 8 -7.31 9.90 19.19
C ARG A 8 -6.52 8.61 19.36
N LEU A 9 -5.43 8.50 18.62
CA LEU A 9 -4.44 7.44 18.76
C LEU A 9 -3.57 7.73 19.98
N VAL A 10 -3.57 6.81 20.95
CA VAL A 10 -2.67 6.79 22.10
C VAL A 10 -1.57 5.78 21.80
N ARG A 11 -0.31 6.21 21.79
CA ARG A 11 0.83 5.33 21.46
C ARG A 11 1.39 4.72 22.74
N ASP A 12 1.90 3.50 22.63
CA ASP A 12 2.65 2.83 23.68
C ASP A 12 1.85 2.82 25.00
N PHE A 13 0.60 2.33 24.92
CA PHE A 13 -0.34 2.30 26.04
C PHE A 13 -0.08 1.06 26.89
N SER A 14 0.37 1.26 28.14
CA SER A 14 0.62 0.18 29.09
C SER A 14 -0.53 0.01 30.07
N PHE A 15 -0.91 -1.23 30.35
CA PHE A 15 -1.94 -1.58 31.32
C PHE A 15 -1.55 -2.86 32.07
N PRO A 16 -2.01 -3.04 33.32
CA PRO A 16 -1.69 -4.22 34.11
C PRO A 16 -2.43 -5.45 33.57
N GLU A 17 -1.71 -6.56 33.48
CA GLU A 17 -2.31 -7.89 33.31
C GLU A 17 -2.94 -8.35 34.64
N PRO A 18 -3.87 -9.32 34.60
CA PRO A 18 -4.33 -10.00 35.80
C PRO A 18 -3.13 -10.50 36.61
N ILE A 19 -3.20 -10.35 37.93
CA ILE A 19 -2.12 -10.75 38.82
C ILE A 19 -1.95 -12.27 38.71
N GLU A 20 -0.79 -12.71 38.22
CA GLU A 20 -0.41 -14.12 38.23
C GLU A 20 0.42 -14.42 39.49
N GLN A 21 0.03 -15.45 40.22
CA GLN A 21 0.80 -15.95 41.34
C GLN A 21 1.89 -16.88 40.80
N ASN A 22 3.15 -16.56 41.09
CA ASN A 22 4.26 -17.45 40.80
C ASN A 22 4.11 -18.72 41.64
N SER A 23 3.83 -19.85 40.98
CA SER A 23 3.62 -21.16 41.61
C SER A 23 4.84 -21.70 42.36
N SER A 24 6.03 -21.10 42.15
CA SER A 24 7.29 -21.50 42.78
C SER A 24 7.65 -20.66 44.01
N THR A 25 7.34 -19.36 43.98
CA THR A 25 7.75 -18.40 45.04
C THR A 25 6.58 -17.91 45.88
N GLY A 26 5.34 -18.12 45.45
CA GLY A 26 4.13 -17.60 46.10
C GLY A 26 3.92 -16.09 45.89
N GLU A 27 4.85 -15.43 45.20
CA GLU A 27 4.81 -13.99 44.94
C GLU A 27 3.81 -13.65 43.84
N TYR A 28 3.13 -12.52 44.03
CA TYR A 28 2.22 -11.95 43.05
C TYR A 28 2.99 -11.02 42.12
N LEU A 29 3.10 -11.38 40.84
CA LEU A 29 3.77 -10.57 39.84
C LEU A 29 2.72 -9.76 39.06
N THR A 30 2.87 -8.43 39.06
CA THR A 30 2.13 -7.58 38.13
C THR A 30 2.92 -7.47 36.82
N CYS A 31 2.46 -8.15 35.78
CA CYS A 31 2.97 -7.95 34.43
C CYS A 31 2.29 -6.73 33.80
N LEU A 32 3.05 -5.89 33.10
CA LEU A 32 2.51 -4.79 32.30
C LEU A 32 2.53 -5.19 30.83
N THR A 33 1.36 -5.34 30.21
CA THR A 33 1.29 -5.40 28.75
C THR A 33 1.39 -3.99 28.18
N THR A 34 2.18 -3.80 27.12
CA THR A 34 2.18 -2.56 26.35
C THR A 34 1.59 -2.79 24.97
N MET A 35 0.49 -2.11 24.68
CA MET A 35 -0.10 -2.01 23.36
C MET A 35 0.62 -0.93 22.54
N PRO A 36 1.16 -1.25 21.36
CA PRO A 36 1.70 -0.25 20.43
C PRO A 36 0.77 0.94 20.15
N ALA A 37 -0.56 0.73 20.16
CA ALA A 37 -1.54 1.76 19.84
C ALA A 37 -2.95 1.50 20.42
N ALA A 38 -3.40 2.31 21.36
CA ALA A 38 -4.79 2.33 21.83
C ALA A 38 -5.59 3.47 21.19
N MET A 39 -6.92 3.38 21.27
CA MET A 39 -7.84 4.42 20.79
C MET A 39 -8.61 5.00 21.97
N ALA A 40 -8.40 6.28 22.26
CA ALA A 40 -9.27 7.00 23.19
C ALA A 40 -10.43 7.64 22.39
N ILE A 41 -11.66 7.46 22.86
CA ILE A 41 -12.90 7.86 22.17
C ILE A 41 -13.76 8.70 23.10
N CYS A 42 -14.26 9.82 22.58
CA CYS A 42 -15.15 10.73 23.28
C CYS A 42 -16.53 10.78 22.60
N TRP A 43 -17.54 11.11 23.38
CA TRP A 43 -18.82 11.63 22.90
C TRP A 43 -18.64 13.00 22.22
N PRO A 44 -19.62 13.46 21.41
CA PRO A 44 -19.56 14.78 20.77
C PRO A 44 -19.40 15.98 21.72
N ASP A 45 -19.78 15.84 22.98
CA ASP A 45 -19.59 16.85 24.03
C ASP A 45 -18.21 16.80 24.71
N GLY A 46 -17.33 15.90 24.26
CA GLY A 46 -15.97 15.74 24.78
C GLY A 46 -15.83 14.75 25.95
N ARG A 47 -16.93 14.28 26.54
CA ARG A 47 -16.86 13.28 27.62
C ARG A 47 -16.29 11.95 27.08
N PRO A 48 -15.42 11.23 27.81
CA PRO A 48 -14.98 9.90 27.40
C PRO A 48 -16.14 8.94 27.19
N CYS A 49 -16.03 8.07 26.20
CA CYS A 49 -17.00 7.01 25.93
C CYS A 49 -16.41 5.66 26.36
N CYS A 50 -16.51 5.35 27.66
CA CYS A 50 -15.89 4.16 28.25
C CYS A 50 -16.33 2.86 27.56
N LEU A 51 -17.61 2.73 27.17
CA LEU A 51 -18.11 1.53 26.47
C LEU A 51 -17.41 1.30 25.12
N ALA A 52 -17.18 2.36 24.34
CA ALA A 52 -16.49 2.24 23.06
C ALA A 52 -15.00 1.93 23.25
N GLU A 53 -14.36 2.51 24.26
CA GLU A 53 -12.97 2.22 24.60
C GLU A 53 -12.79 0.77 25.09
N MET A 54 -13.66 0.28 25.99
CA MET A 54 -13.65 -1.10 26.47
C MET A 54 -13.82 -2.10 25.33
N TYR A 55 -14.78 -1.88 24.42
CA TYR A 55 -14.95 -2.72 23.23
C TYR A 55 -13.68 -2.79 22.37
N LEU A 56 -13.00 -1.65 22.18
CA LEU A 56 -11.78 -1.60 21.38
C LEU A 56 -10.59 -2.27 22.09
N LEU A 57 -10.50 -2.15 23.41
CA LEU A 57 -9.50 -2.86 24.21
C LEU A 57 -9.69 -4.37 24.11
N GLU A 58 -10.92 -4.87 24.26
CA GLU A 58 -11.21 -6.31 24.16
C GLU A 58 -11.00 -6.84 22.73
N ARG A 59 -11.23 -6.00 21.71
CA ARG A 59 -11.03 -6.36 20.30
C ARG A 59 -9.58 -6.28 19.83
N TRP A 60 -8.67 -5.72 20.63
CA TRP A 60 -7.26 -5.56 20.28
C TRP A 60 -6.58 -6.88 19.85
N PRO A 61 -6.71 -8.01 20.58
CA PRO A 61 -5.99 -9.24 20.23
C PRO A 61 -6.37 -9.80 18.85
N GLU A 62 -7.59 -9.53 18.39
CA GLU A 62 -8.13 -10.02 17.12
C GLU A 62 -7.80 -9.14 15.92
N CYS A 63 -7.16 -7.98 16.14
CA CYS A 63 -6.99 -6.99 15.10
C CYS A 63 -5.56 -6.43 15.04
N THR A 64 -5.27 -5.77 13.92
CA THR A 64 -3.98 -5.09 13.80
C THR A 64 -4.04 -3.77 14.52
N SER A 65 -3.03 -3.49 15.33
CA SER A 65 -2.88 -2.17 15.90
C SER A 65 -1.41 -1.78 16.03
N ARG A 66 -1.13 -0.62 15.44
CA ARG A 66 0.22 -0.20 15.07
C ARG A 66 0.49 1.18 15.59
N ARG A 67 1.68 1.39 16.15
CA ARG A 67 2.15 2.67 16.67
C ARG A 67 2.05 3.84 15.67
N LEU A 68 2.29 3.57 14.38
CA LEU A 68 2.31 4.60 13.33
C LEU A 68 0.91 5.14 13.01
N ASP A 69 -0.07 4.26 12.78
CA ASP A 69 -1.37 4.63 12.20
C ASP A 69 -2.59 4.05 12.93
N GLY A 70 -2.41 3.27 14.00
CA GLY A 70 -3.48 2.62 14.76
C GLY A 70 -4.14 1.42 14.10
N GLY A 71 -3.70 1.04 12.89
CA GLY A 71 -4.16 -0.14 12.17
C GLY A 71 -5.68 -0.32 12.04
N SER A 72 -6.14 -1.57 12.15
CA SER A 72 -7.57 -1.93 12.10
C SER A 72 -8.34 -1.30 13.26
N LEU A 73 -7.71 -1.15 14.43
CA LEU A 73 -8.35 -0.57 15.62
C LEU A 73 -8.81 0.88 15.36
N LYS A 74 -7.98 1.67 14.66
CA LYS A 74 -8.35 3.01 14.22
C LYS A 74 -9.56 3.01 13.27
N VAL A 75 -9.65 2.02 12.39
CA VAL A 75 -10.79 1.88 11.46
C VAL A 75 -12.07 1.62 12.25
N PHE A 76 -12.03 0.70 13.21
CA PHE A 76 -13.18 0.44 14.10
C PHE A 76 -13.56 1.67 14.91
N ALA A 77 -12.59 2.38 15.51
CA ALA A 77 -12.84 3.64 16.22
C ALA A 77 -13.55 4.67 15.34
N ALA A 78 -13.09 4.85 14.09
CA ALA A 78 -13.70 5.77 13.14
C ALA A 78 -15.14 5.38 12.77
N GLN A 79 -15.43 4.08 12.67
CA GLN A 79 -16.76 3.55 12.36
C GLN A 79 -17.71 3.67 13.56
N LEU A 80 -17.23 3.37 14.77
CA LEU A 80 -18.00 3.55 16.01
C LEU A 80 -18.31 5.02 16.28
N SER A 81 -17.37 5.93 15.95
CA SER A 81 -17.60 7.36 16.07
C SER A 81 -18.83 7.84 15.32
N LEU A 82 -19.22 7.17 14.22
CA LEU A 82 -20.43 7.51 13.48
C LEU A 82 -21.70 7.10 14.25
N LEU A 83 -21.67 5.93 14.90
CA LEU A 83 -22.75 5.48 15.78
C LEU A 83 -22.91 6.42 16.98
N LEU A 84 -21.80 6.77 17.65
CA LEU A 84 -21.81 7.66 18.82
C LEU A 84 -22.38 9.05 18.49
N ARG A 85 -22.03 9.60 17.31
CA ARG A 85 -22.63 10.86 16.84
C ARG A 85 -24.13 10.74 16.64
N PHE A 86 -24.57 9.67 15.98
CA PHE A 86 -25.98 9.45 15.72
C PHE A 86 -26.77 9.29 17.03
N ALA A 87 -26.27 8.47 17.95
CA ALA A 87 -26.88 8.22 19.26
C ALA A 87 -26.96 9.50 20.09
N PHE A 88 -25.88 10.28 20.15
CA PHE A 88 -25.83 11.55 20.86
C PHE A 88 -26.82 12.57 20.31
N ASN A 89 -26.83 12.77 18.98
CA ASN A 89 -27.73 13.73 18.33
C ASN A 89 -29.20 13.32 18.45
N SER A 90 -29.48 12.01 18.45
CA SER A 90 -30.83 11.46 18.58
C SER A 90 -31.26 11.31 20.04
N LYS A 91 -30.38 11.62 21.01
CA LYS A 91 -30.58 11.44 22.46
C LYS A 91 -31.03 10.02 22.82
N VAL A 92 -30.36 9.01 22.26
CA VAL A 92 -30.65 7.59 22.48
C VAL A 92 -29.47 6.92 23.18
N ASN A 93 -29.75 6.14 24.22
CA ASN A 93 -28.75 5.28 24.85
C ASN A 93 -28.39 4.09 23.95
N LEU A 94 -27.15 3.62 24.01
CA LEU A 94 -26.68 2.52 23.15
C LEU A 94 -27.43 1.20 23.42
N TRP A 95 -27.85 0.92 24.65
CA TRP A 95 -28.66 -0.25 24.99
C TRP A 95 -30.14 -0.11 24.63
N ASP A 96 -30.60 1.11 24.32
CA ASP A 96 -31.97 1.39 23.88
C ASP A 96 -32.13 1.43 22.36
N PHE A 97 -31.06 1.06 21.62
CA PHE A 97 -31.07 1.04 20.17
C PHE A 97 -32.00 -0.06 19.64
N ASP A 98 -32.75 0.26 18.58
CA ASP A 98 -33.72 -0.64 17.96
C ASP A 98 -33.59 -0.62 16.43
N ASP A 99 -34.38 -1.47 15.78
CA ASP A 99 -34.35 -1.65 14.33
C ASP A 99 -34.69 -0.36 13.55
N LEU A 100 -35.64 0.45 14.04
CA LEU A 100 -36.02 1.71 13.39
C LEU A 100 -34.86 2.72 13.44
N ARG A 101 -34.21 2.84 14.59
CA ARG A 101 -33.05 3.71 14.77
C ARG A 101 -31.85 3.25 13.95
N MET A 102 -31.62 1.93 13.86
CA MET A 102 -30.58 1.37 13.00
C MET A 102 -30.82 1.70 11.52
N LYS A 103 -32.04 1.52 11.03
CA LYS A 103 -32.42 1.90 9.65
C LYS A 103 -32.25 3.40 9.39
N THR A 104 -32.63 4.23 10.37
CA THR A 104 -32.49 5.69 10.28
C THR A 104 -31.03 6.11 10.27
N ALA A 105 -30.18 5.49 11.10
CA ALA A 105 -28.75 5.74 11.14
C ALA A 105 -28.05 5.39 9.81
N ILE A 106 -28.43 4.27 9.18
CA ILE A 106 -27.91 3.88 7.86
C ILE A 106 -28.34 4.89 6.79
N SER A 107 -29.62 5.28 6.79
CA SER A 107 -30.13 6.30 5.86
C SER A 107 -29.38 7.63 6.04
N TRP A 108 -29.07 8.00 7.28
CA TRP A 108 -28.24 9.17 7.58
C TRP A 108 -26.83 9.07 7.00
N LEU A 109 -26.18 7.90 7.09
CA LEU A 109 -24.86 7.67 6.48
C LEU A 109 -24.88 7.79 4.95
N GLN A 110 -25.90 7.23 4.30
CA GLN A 110 -26.03 7.24 2.84
C GLN A 110 -26.34 8.63 2.29
N ARG A 111 -27.02 9.50 3.04
CA ARG A 111 -27.32 10.87 2.62
C ARG A 111 -26.13 11.82 2.73
N GLU A 112 -25.09 11.46 3.48
CA GLU A 112 -23.93 12.33 3.67
C GLU A 112 -23.17 12.54 2.34
N ARG A 113 -22.99 13.79 1.91
CA ARG A 113 -22.27 14.15 0.68
C ARG A 113 -20.78 14.36 0.93
N SER A 114 -19.96 14.10 -0.08
CA SER A 114 -18.51 14.33 0.01
C SER A 114 -18.21 15.83 0.09
N SER A 115 -17.30 16.21 0.98
CA SER A 115 -16.86 17.60 1.10
C SER A 115 -15.97 18.06 -0.04
N ARG A 116 -15.36 17.12 -0.79
CA ARG A 116 -14.50 17.41 -1.94
C ARG A 116 -15.28 17.46 -3.24
N ASN A 117 -16.32 16.63 -3.36
CA ASN A 117 -17.21 16.59 -4.50
C ASN A 117 -18.66 16.46 -4.02
N PRO A 118 -19.40 17.57 -3.86
CA PRO A 118 -20.77 17.54 -3.34
C PRO A 118 -21.76 16.71 -4.19
N ALA A 119 -21.45 16.45 -5.47
CA ALA A 119 -22.27 15.59 -6.33
C ALA A 119 -22.21 14.12 -5.89
N GLU A 120 -21.11 13.69 -5.28
CA GLU A 120 -20.90 12.32 -4.84
C GLU A 120 -21.32 12.11 -3.39
N HIS A 121 -21.81 10.90 -3.11
CA HIS A 121 -22.00 10.44 -1.75
C HIS A 121 -20.63 10.31 -1.05
N ARG A 122 -20.57 10.64 0.24
CA ARG A 122 -19.34 10.54 1.04
C ARG A 122 -18.85 9.10 1.15
N ARG A 123 -19.76 8.14 1.08
CA ARG A 123 -19.51 6.71 1.25
C ARG A 123 -20.31 5.93 0.22
N ASP A 124 -19.68 4.89 -0.32
CA ASP A 124 -20.37 3.88 -1.10
C ASP A 124 -21.10 2.86 -0.20
N ASP A 125 -21.90 2.02 -0.83
CA ASP A 125 -22.68 0.99 -0.14
C ASP A 125 -21.79 -0.05 0.54
N ASN A 126 -20.66 -0.43 -0.08
CA ASN A 126 -19.69 -1.35 0.52
C ASN A 126 -19.07 -0.80 1.82
N THR A 127 -18.76 0.50 1.86
CA THR A 127 -18.25 1.19 3.05
C THR A 127 -19.33 1.25 4.12
N THR A 128 -20.57 1.54 3.73
CA THR A 128 -21.72 1.58 4.64
C THR A 128 -21.99 0.21 5.25
N ARG A 129 -22.00 -0.86 4.44
CA ARG A 129 -22.08 -2.25 4.91
C ARG A 129 -21.00 -2.58 5.94
N ARG A 130 -19.75 -2.17 5.68
CA ARG A 130 -18.64 -2.39 6.62
C ARG A 130 -18.83 -1.64 7.94
N ILE A 131 -19.35 -0.41 7.91
CA ILE A 131 -19.69 0.37 9.11
C ILE A 131 -20.79 -0.36 9.91
N VAL A 132 -21.85 -0.79 9.24
CA VAL A 132 -22.97 -1.51 9.85
C VAL A 132 -22.52 -2.81 10.50
N ALA A 133 -21.65 -3.59 9.86
CA ALA A 133 -21.08 -4.80 10.43
C ALA A 133 -20.31 -4.52 11.74
N THR A 134 -19.55 -3.42 11.80
CA THR A 134 -18.87 -2.99 13.03
C THR A 134 -19.85 -2.60 14.12
N TRP A 135 -20.94 -1.91 13.79
CA TRP A 135 -21.98 -1.57 14.77
C TRP A 135 -22.68 -2.81 15.31
N VAL A 136 -23.01 -3.77 14.44
CA VAL A 136 -23.61 -5.05 14.86
C VAL A 136 -22.66 -5.80 15.80
N SER A 137 -21.36 -5.90 15.47
CA SER A 137 -20.37 -6.51 16.35
C SER A 137 -20.25 -5.80 17.71
N PHE A 138 -20.35 -4.47 17.73
CA PHE A 138 -20.37 -3.70 18.97
C PHE A 138 -21.62 -3.99 19.80
N PHE A 139 -22.81 -4.06 19.20
CA PHE A 139 -24.03 -4.41 19.93
C PHE A 139 -24.05 -5.86 20.42
N GLN A 140 -23.46 -6.80 19.65
CA GLN A 140 -23.26 -8.19 20.09
C GLN A 140 -22.36 -8.25 21.33
N TRP A 141 -21.29 -7.47 21.35
CA TRP A 141 -20.43 -7.35 22.53
C TRP A 141 -21.20 -6.69 23.69
N LEU A 142 -21.87 -5.57 23.45
CA LEU A 142 -22.55 -4.79 24.47
C LEU A 142 -23.64 -5.61 25.20
N GLN A 143 -24.43 -6.39 24.47
CA GLN A 143 -25.48 -7.22 25.09
C GLN A 143 -24.92 -8.34 25.96
N VAL A 144 -23.72 -8.87 25.64
CA VAL A 144 -23.03 -9.85 26.48
C VAL A 144 -22.52 -9.19 27.75
N GLN A 145 -21.90 -8.02 27.64
CA GLN A 145 -21.35 -7.30 28.80
C GLN A 145 -22.42 -6.77 29.76
N LEU A 146 -23.60 -6.38 29.24
CA LEU A 146 -24.71 -5.87 30.05
C LEU A 146 -25.68 -6.95 30.53
N CYS A 147 -25.50 -8.21 30.14
CA CYS A 147 -26.44 -9.30 30.41
C CYS A 147 -27.91 -8.92 30.13
N CYS A 148 -28.18 -8.28 28.99
CA CYS A 148 -29.49 -7.71 28.71
C CYS A 148 -30.59 -8.78 28.73
N GLU A 149 -31.65 -8.57 29.51
CA GLU A 149 -32.83 -9.46 29.55
C GLU A 149 -33.47 -9.64 28.17
N LYS A 150 -33.53 -8.55 27.39
CA LYS A 150 -33.93 -8.58 25.98
C LYS A 150 -32.70 -8.34 25.09
N PRO A 151 -32.34 -9.26 24.18
CA PRO A 151 -31.21 -9.10 23.28
C PRO A 151 -31.30 -7.83 22.44
N ILE A 152 -30.18 -7.10 22.32
CA ILE A 152 -30.11 -5.90 21.47
C ILE A 152 -30.13 -6.33 20.00
N VAL A 153 -29.27 -7.27 19.62
CA VAL A 153 -29.16 -7.83 18.27
C VAL A 153 -29.31 -9.35 18.30
N GLY A 154 -29.95 -9.92 17.28
CA GLY A 154 -30.14 -11.38 17.19
C GLY A 154 -30.95 -11.81 15.96
N THR A 155 -31.26 -13.10 15.88
CA THR A 155 -32.20 -13.67 14.91
C THR A 155 -33.63 -13.65 15.46
N SER A 156 -34.64 -13.98 14.64
CA SER A 156 -36.06 -13.83 15.01
C SER A 156 -36.51 -14.72 16.17
N ASP A 157 -35.80 -15.82 16.41
CA ASP A 157 -36.02 -16.80 17.49
C ASP A 157 -35.89 -16.19 18.89
N VAL A 158 -35.05 -15.17 19.07
CA VAL A 158 -34.79 -14.53 20.38
C VAL A 158 -35.48 -13.16 20.53
N ASN A 159 -36.36 -12.80 19.59
CA ASN A 159 -37.09 -11.52 19.57
C ASN A 159 -36.23 -10.27 19.94
N PRO A 160 -35.14 -10.02 19.19
CA PRO A 160 -34.19 -8.96 19.50
C PRO A 160 -34.75 -7.56 19.16
N ARG A 161 -34.14 -6.51 19.72
CA ARG A 161 -34.48 -5.12 19.34
C ARG A 161 -34.07 -4.78 17.90
N ILE A 162 -33.01 -5.39 17.39
CA ILE A 162 -32.45 -5.23 16.04
C ILE A 162 -32.37 -6.61 15.39
N LEU A 163 -33.07 -6.80 14.28
CA LEU A 163 -33.20 -8.10 13.64
C LEU A 163 -32.07 -8.35 12.61
N LEU A 164 -31.36 -9.45 12.78
CA LEU A 164 -30.32 -9.94 11.87
C LEU A 164 -30.86 -11.07 10.99
N LYS A 165 -30.38 -11.13 9.74
CA LYS A 165 -30.64 -12.22 8.79
C LYS A 165 -29.40 -13.09 8.64
N LEU A 166 -29.61 -14.40 8.51
CA LEU A 166 -28.57 -15.35 8.12
C LEU A 166 -28.23 -15.16 6.64
N LYS A 167 -26.98 -14.83 6.36
CA LYS A 167 -26.44 -14.75 5.00
C LYS A 167 -25.48 -15.91 4.74
N LYS A 168 -25.83 -16.69 3.72
CA LYS A 168 -24.96 -17.69 3.11
C LYS A 168 -23.98 -16.96 2.19
N SER A 169 -22.70 -17.14 2.45
CA SER A 169 -21.62 -16.69 1.56
C SER A 169 -20.75 -17.86 1.20
N ILE A 170 -20.31 -17.95 -0.05
CA ILE A 170 -19.34 -18.95 -0.47
C ILE A 170 -17.95 -18.36 -0.19
N GLY A 171 -17.24 -18.98 0.74
CA GLY A 171 -15.86 -18.66 1.04
C GLY A 171 -14.93 -19.00 -0.13
N ARG A 172 -13.71 -18.47 -0.09
CA ARG A 172 -12.74 -18.55 -1.20
C ARG A 172 -12.38 -19.98 -1.66
N HIS A 173 -12.54 -20.96 -0.78
CA HIS A 173 -12.28 -22.38 -1.06
C HIS A 173 -13.58 -23.18 -1.32
N GLY A 174 -14.66 -22.54 -1.74
CA GLY A 174 -15.98 -23.18 -1.91
C GLY A 174 -16.71 -23.49 -0.60
N LYS A 175 -16.08 -23.29 0.57
CA LYS A 175 -16.70 -23.52 1.87
C LYS A 175 -17.82 -22.52 2.10
N VAL A 176 -19.03 -23.00 2.36
CA VAL A 176 -20.16 -22.14 2.77
C VAL A 176 -19.88 -21.57 4.16
N VAL A 177 -19.85 -20.24 4.25
CA VAL A 177 -19.73 -19.47 5.49
C VAL A 177 -21.06 -18.79 5.76
N MET A 178 -21.65 -19.13 6.91
CA MET A 178 -22.83 -18.46 7.45
C MET A 178 -22.37 -17.22 8.22
N SER A 179 -23.00 -16.08 7.94
CA SER A 179 -22.76 -14.84 8.68
C SER A 179 -24.08 -14.16 9.03
N LEU A 180 -24.13 -13.48 10.17
CA LEU A 180 -25.27 -12.66 10.55
C LEU A 180 -25.07 -11.26 9.99
N GLU A 181 -26.06 -10.77 9.24
CA GLU A 181 -26.05 -9.44 8.64
C GLU A 181 -27.31 -8.68 9.02
N TYR A 182 -27.20 -7.36 9.22
CA TYR A 182 -28.39 -6.55 9.46
C TYR A 182 -29.31 -6.54 8.23
N ARG A 183 -30.62 -6.73 8.43
CA ARG A 183 -31.58 -7.00 7.34
C ARG A 183 -31.65 -5.91 6.26
N TYR A 184 -31.52 -4.64 6.65
CA TYR A 184 -31.53 -3.47 5.76
C TYR A 184 -30.12 -2.92 5.47
N SER A 185 -29.10 -3.77 5.57
CA SER A 185 -27.78 -3.41 5.04
C SER A 185 -27.88 -3.15 3.52
N PRO A 186 -27.19 -2.14 2.97
CA PRO A 186 -27.19 -1.89 1.52
C PRO A 186 -26.72 -3.10 0.74
N GLU A 187 -27.13 -3.26 -0.51
CA GLU A 187 -26.65 -4.37 -1.35
C GLU A 187 -25.16 -4.19 -1.69
N PRO A 188 -24.37 -5.29 -1.80
CA PRO A 188 -22.97 -5.20 -2.19
C PRO A 188 -22.87 -4.76 -3.65
N VAL A 189 -22.00 -3.79 -3.91
CA VAL A 189 -21.74 -3.32 -5.28
C VAL A 189 -20.42 -3.91 -5.75
N THR A 190 -20.44 -4.65 -6.85
CA THR A 190 -19.20 -5.04 -7.54
C THR A 190 -18.85 -3.92 -8.51
N HIS A 191 -17.67 -3.33 -8.39
CA HIS A 191 -17.21 -2.37 -9.39
C HIS A 191 -16.80 -3.12 -10.65
N GLU A 192 -17.46 -2.84 -11.78
CA GLU A 192 -17.21 -3.47 -13.08
C GLU A 192 -15.76 -3.22 -13.58
N ASP A 193 -15.14 -2.11 -13.16
CA ASP A 193 -13.78 -1.74 -13.54
C ASP A 193 -12.72 -2.26 -12.55
N ALA A 194 -12.46 -3.57 -12.56
CA ALA A 194 -11.29 -4.10 -11.87
C ALA A 194 -10.02 -3.48 -12.49
N ARG A 195 -9.29 -2.66 -11.70
CA ARG A 195 -8.14 -1.91 -12.21
C ARG A 195 -7.01 -2.88 -12.60
N GLY A 196 -6.61 -2.84 -13.87
CA GLY A 196 -5.54 -3.68 -14.39
C GLY A 196 -4.11 -3.20 -14.06
N PRO A 197 -3.09 -3.91 -14.56
CA PRO A 197 -1.69 -3.49 -14.54
C PRO A 197 -1.49 -2.10 -15.14
N ILE A 198 -0.68 -1.25 -14.49
CA ILE A 198 -0.40 0.10 -15.04
C ILE A 198 0.26 0.00 -16.42
N ALA A 199 -0.26 0.76 -17.39
CA ALA A 199 0.31 0.87 -18.74
C ALA A 199 1.64 1.64 -18.73
N ARG A 200 2.48 1.41 -19.75
CA ARG A 200 3.83 1.99 -19.83
C ARG A 200 3.78 3.51 -20.00
N GLU A 201 2.83 3.98 -20.79
CA GLU A 201 2.59 5.37 -21.15
C GLU A 201 2.25 6.19 -19.90
N LEU A 202 1.39 5.64 -19.02
CA LEU A 202 1.04 6.28 -17.76
C LEU A 202 2.23 6.40 -16.82
N LYS A 203 3.05 5.35 -16.72
CA LYS A 203 4.28 5.40 -15.91
C LYS A 203 5.20 6.51 -16.39
N LEU A 204 5.46 6.60 -17.70
CA LEU A 204 6.33 7.64 -18.27
C LEU A 204 5.81 9.05 -17.95
N ARG A 205 4.50 9.29 -18.13
CA ARG A 205 3.87 10.58 -17.79
C ARG A 205 3.97 10.91 -16.30
N LEU A 206 3.84 9.93 -15.41
CA LEU A 206 4.03 10.14 -13.96
C LEU A 206 5.48 10.52 -13.63
N TRP A 207 6.47 9.86 -14.24
CA TRP A 207 7.89 10.19 -14.08
C TRP A 207 8.21 11.60 -14.58
N GLU A 208 7.71 11.96 -15.76
CA GLU A 208 7.85 13.32 -16.29
C GLU A 208 7.21 14.37 -15.38
N ALA A 209 6.03 14.08 -14.83
CA ALA A 209 5.33 14.97 -13.93
C ALA A 209 6.14 15.23 -12.66
N VAL A 210 6.73 14.19 -12.05
CA VAL A 210 7.62 14.35 -10.88
C VAL A 210 8.80 15.27 -11.19
N ASN A 211 9.41 15.13 -12.37
CA ASN A 211 10.50 16.00 -12.81
C ASN A 211 10.03 17.45 -13.01
N LYS A 212 8.85 17.67 -13.62
CA LYS A 212 8.27 19.01 -13.86
C LYS A 212 7.81 19.71 -12.57
N MET A 213 7.32 18.95 -11.59
CA MET A 213 6.94 19.47 -10.26
C MET A 213 8.13 20.11 -9.53
N ALA A 214 9.36 19.74 -9.87
CA ALA A 214 10.57 20.36 -9.32
C ALA A 214 10.81 21.77 -9.86
N SER A 215 10.68 21.96 -11.18
CA SER A 215 10.97 23.24 -11.84
C SER A 215 9.97 24.34 -11.49
N ARG A 216 8.70 23.99 -11.26
CA ARG A 216 7.65 24.98 -10.93
C ARG A 216 7.81 25.60 -9.54
N THR A 217 8.39 24.88 -8.58
CA THR A 217 8.67 25.42 -7.23
C THR A 217 9.75 26.48 -7.30
N LEU A 218 10.82 26.22 -8.06
CA LEU A 218 11.94 27.15 -8.27
C LEU A 218 11.52 28.37 -9.11
N ALA A 219 10.71 28.20 -10.17
CA ALA A 219 10.31 29.28 -11.07
C ALA A 219 9.30 30.28 -10.46
N LYS A 220 8.51 29.87 -9.46
CA LYS A 220 7.56 30.78 -8.79
C LYS A 220 8.22 31.74 -7.80
N GLN A 221 9.51 31.59 -7.52
CA GLN A 221 10.20 32.24 -6.41
C GLN A 221 11.31 33.19 -6.85
N GLY A 222 11.05 33.96 -7.91
CA GLY A 222 11.88 35.12 -8.31
C GLY A 222 11.89 36.27 -7.28
N LEU A 223 11.75 35.99 -5.98
CA LEU A 223 11.86 36.96 -4.89
C LEU A 223 13.17 36.77 -4.14
N ARG A 224 13.83 37.89 -3.85
CA ARG A 224 15.06 38.02 -3.06
C ARG A 224 14.84 37.53 -1.62
N LEU A 225 14.93 36.24 -1.41
CA LEU A 225 15.00 35.60 -0.09
C LEU A 225 16.45 35.70 0.42
N SER A 226 16.64 35.76 1.74
CA SER A 226 18.00 35.73 2.32
C SER A 226 18.68 34.40 2.01
N ASP A 227 20.01 34.39 1.86
CA ASP A 227 20.81 33.21 1.46
C ASP A 227 20.54 31.97 2.32
N LYS A 228 20.30 32.15 3.62
CA LYS A 228 19.93 31.06 4.54
C LYS A 228 18.55 30.49 4.23
N LEU A 229 17.52 31.33 4.04
CA LEU A 229 16.16 30.87 3.74
C LEU A 229 16.12 30.18 2.37
N HIS A 230 16.87 30.70 1.41
CA HIS A 230 17.01 30.13 0.08
C HIS A 230 17.64 28.72 0.11
N THR A 231 18.68 28.52 0.93
CA THR A 231 19.34 27.20 1.09
C THR A 231 18.40 26.16 1.70
N GLU A 232 17.61 26.54 2.70
CA GLU A 232 16.66 25.62 3.35
C GLU A 232 15.52 25.21 2.43
N GLU A 233 14.96 26.17 1.70
CA GLU A 233 13.90 25.93 0.73
C GLU A 233 14.37 25.02 -0.42
N MET A 234 15.62 25.18 -0.85
CA MET A 234 16.25 24.31 -1.82
C MET A 234 16.37 22.87 -1.29
N ILE A 235 16.81 22.67 -0.04
CA ILE A 235 16.88 21.34 0.60
C ILE A 235 15.50 20.68 0.63
N VAL A 236 14.48 21.41 1.07
CA VAL A 236 13.10 20.90 1.17
C VAL A 236 12.55 20.55 -0.22
N THR A 237 12.78 21.40 -1.21
CA THR A 237 12.30 21.20 -2.59
C THR A 237 12.95 19.97 -3.23
N GLU A 238 14.27 19.83 -3.11
CA GLU A 238 15.01 18.67 -3.61
C GLU A 238 14.62 17.39 -2.88
N TYR A 239 14.44 17.46 -1.55
CA TYR A 239 13.92 16.33 -0.77
C TYR A 239 12.56 15.86 -1.27
N LEU A 240 11.60 16.78 -1.46
CA LEU A 240 10.25 16.44 -1.93
C LEU A 240 10.27 15.81 -3.32
N ARG A 241 11.11 16.33 -4.23
CA ARG A 241 11.32 15.76 -5.56
C ARG A 241 11.84 14.33 -5.46
N LYS A 242 12.96 14.14 -4.77
CA LYS A 242 13.62 12.84 -4.64
C LYS A 242 12.81 11.82 -3.86
N ARG A 243 11.98 12.28 -2.91
CA ARG A 243 10.99 11.44 -2.23
C ARG A 243 9.96 10.88 -3.20
N ARG A 244 9.45 11.69 -4.14
CA ARG A 244 8.49 11.24 -5.16
C ARG A 244 9.12 10.30 -6.20
N GLU A 245 10.35 10.60 -6.63
CA GLU A 245 11.12 9.68 -7.49
C GLU A 245 11.35 8.33 -6.81
N ALA A 246 11.77 8.34 -5.54
CA ALA A 246 11.97 7.11 -4.75
C ALA A 246 10.65 6.34 -4.54
N LEU A 247 9.53 7.05 -4.32
CA LEU A 247 8.21 6.45 -4.22
C LEU A 247 7.82 5.69 -5.50
N LEU A 248 7.95 6.32 -6.68
CA LEU A 248 7.65 5.66 -7.96
C LEU A 248 8.58 4.47 -8.21
N ALA A 249 9.88 4.63 -7.95
CA ALA A 249 10.87 3.55 -8.12
C ALA A 249 10.54 2.33 -7.26
N LEU A 250 10.16 2.54 -5.99
CA LEU A 250 9.81 1.45 -5.09
C LEU A 250 8.47 0.79 -5.47
N LEU A 251 7.47 1.57 -5.90
CA LEU A 251 6.19 1.03 -6.39
C LEU A 251 6.43 0.08 -7.58
N GLU A 252 7.26 0.49 -8.54
CA GLU A 252 7.61 -0.33 -9.71
C GLU A 252 8.43 -1.57 -9.34
N ALA A 253 9.45 -1.41 -8.50
CA ALA A 253 10.39 -2.48 -8.18
C ALA A 253 9.83 -3.53 -7.22
N THR A 254 8.78 -3.20 -6.45
CA THR A 254 8.32 -4.09 -5.37
C THR A 254 6.82 -4.38 -5.37
N GLY A 255 6.01 -3.62 -6.11
CA GLY A 255 4.55 -3.72 -6.06
C GLY A 255 3.97 -3.53 -4.65
N ALA A 256 4.71 -2.84 -3.77
CA ALA A 256 4.34 -2.68 -2.37
C ALA A 256 3.07 -1.85 -2.19
N ARG A 257 2.31 -2.17 -1.13
CA ARG A 257 1.17 -1.34 -0.74
C ARG A 257 1.65 0.00 -0.17
N PRO A 258 0.86 1.08 -0.26
CA PRO A 258 1.26 2.37 0.30
C PRO A 258 1.60 2.28 1.79
N GLY A 259 0.83 1.52 2.57
CA GLY A 259 1.18 1.25 3.96
C GLY A 259 2.50 0.47 4.16
N GLU A 260 2.87 -0.43 3.26
CA GLU A 260 4.15 -1.15 3.34
C GLU A 260 5.31 -0.18 3.08
N LEU A 261 5.16 0.69 2.08
CA LEU A 261 6.15 1.74 1.74
C LEU A 261 6.34 2.76 2.86
N ALA A 262 5.26 3.14 3.54
CA ALA A 262 5.33 4.02 4.72
C ALA A 262 6.18 3.46 5.86
N ARG A 263 6.44 2.15 5.88
CA ARG A 263 7.10 1.42 6.96
C ARG A 263 8.41 0.76 6.53
N VAL A 264 8.96 1.15 5.38
CA VAL A 264 10.28 0.64 4.97
C VAL A 264 11.33 1.17 5.93
N SER A 265 11.96 0.24 6.65
CA SER A 265 13.04 0.51 7.59
C SER A 265 14.29 0.97 6.87
N VAL A 266 14.96 2.00 7.39
CA VAL A 266 16.28 2.42 6.91
C VAL A 266 17.35 1.51 7.47
N GLU A 267 17.28 1.21 8.76
CA GLU A 267 18.27 0.39 9.46
C GLU A 267 18.36 -1.03 8.89
N LYS A 268 17.22 -1.71 8.74
CA LYS A 268 17.17 -3.08 8.19
C LYS A 268 17.59 -3.16 6.73
N ASN A 269 17.53 -2.04 5.99
CA ASN A 269 17.87 -1.95 4.58
C ASN A 269 19.20 -1.24 4.30
N ARG A 270 20.05 -1.01 5.31
CA ARG A 270 21.36 -0.35 5.14
C ARG A 270 22.26 -1.05 4.11
N ALA A 271 22.15 -2.37 3.98
CA ALA A 271 22.93 -3.18 3.04
C ALA A 271 22.16 -3.52 1.74
N ALA A 272 21.07 -2.81 1.42
CA ALA A 272 20.22 -3.11 0.26
C ALA A 272 20.99 -3.08 -1.07
N LEU A 273 21.93 -2.15 -1.24
CA LEU A 273 22.79 -2.08 -2.43
C LEU A 273 23.72 -3.30 -2.53
N LYS A 274 24.43 -3.63 -1.45
CA LYS A 274 25.34 -4.79 -1.41
C LYS A 274 24.60 -6.11 -1.67
N LYS A 275 23.39 -6.26 -1.13
CA LYS A 275 22.61 -7.49 -1.20
C LYS A 275 21.65 -7.56 -2.40
N ALA A 276 21.43 -6.46 -3.11
CA ALA A 276 20.41 -6.31 -4.17
C ALA A 276 19.01 -6.80 -3.71
N LYS A 277 18.68 -6.54 -2.43
CA LYS A 277 17.49 -7.07 -1.76
C LYS A 277 16.92 -6.00 -0.84
N LEU A 278 15.60 -5.89 -0.81
CA LEU A 278 14.86 -5.01 0.09
C LEU A 278 14.00 -5.83 1.04
N LEU A 279 14.16 -5.60 2.34
CA LEU A 279 13.30 -6.16 3.38
C LEU A 279 12.10 -5.24 3.61
N MET A 280 10.90 -5.80 3.54
CA MET A 280 9.64 -5.07 3.68
C MET A 280 8.66 -5.80 4.58
N CYS A 281 7.85 -5.06 5.32
CA CYS A 281 6.70 -5.65 6.00
C CYS A 281 5.60 -6.01 5.00
N THR A 282 4.74 -6.94 5.39
CA THR A 282 3.62 -7.45 4.59
C THR A 282 2.32 -7.21 5.33
N LEU A 283 1.50 -6.31 4.79
CA LEU A 283 0.22 -5.96 5.40
C LEU A 283 -0.90 -6.93 4.98
N LYS A 284 -2.08 -6.76 5.60
CA LYS A 284 -3.30 -7.53 5.35
C LYS A 284 -3.18 -9.04 5.67
N ARG A 285 -2.26 -9.41 6.57
CA ARG A 285 -2.10 -10.79 7.06
C ARG A 285 -2.96 -11.10 8.28
N ARG A 286 -3.66 -10.10 8.84
CA ARG A 286 -4.50 -10.22 10.05
C ARG A 286 -3.74 -10.85 11.23
N LYS A 287 -2.48 -10.47 11.38
CA LYS A 287 -1.61 -10.88 12.48
C LYS A 287 -1.35 -9.66 13.38
N SER A 288 -1.17 -9.87 14.68
CA SER A 288 -0.79 -8.82 15.63
C SER A 288 0.52 -8.14 15.21
N ILE A 289 1.47 -8.92 14.70
CA ILE A 289 2.74 -8.46 14.12
C ILE A 289 2.71 -8.71 12.61
N ASP A 290 2.99 -7.66 11.83
CA ASP A 290 3.06 -7.76 10.38
C ASP A 290 4.33 -8.54 9.96
N PRO A 291 4.21 -9.65 9.22
CA PRO A 291 5.36 -10.46 8.82
C PRO A 291 6.23 -9.74 7.77
N GLU A 292 7.50 -10.10 7.70
CA GLU A 292 8.44 -9.52 6.75
C GLU A 292 8.64 -10.42 5.51
N ARG A 293 8.98 -9.79 4.38
CA ARG A 293 9.37 -10.46 3.14
C ARG A 293 10.57 -9.76 2.51
N ILE A 294 11.33 -10.53 1.74
CA ILE A 294 12.47 -10.03 0.97
C ILE A 294 12.05 -9.92 -0.49
N VAL A 295 12.28 -8.75 -1.07
CA VAL A 295 12.04 -8.49 -2.49
C VAL A 295 13.39 -8.25 -3.17
N PRO A 296 13.77 -9.06 -4.18
CA PRO A 296 14.96 -8.78 -4.97
C PRO A 296 14.74 -7.48 -5.76
N ILE A 297 15.75 -6.62 -5.78
CA ILE A 297 15.69 -5.34 -6.50
C ILE A 297 16.94 -5.17 -7.36
N ASP A 298 16.77 -4.49 -8.49
CA ASP A 298 17.90 -4.13 -9.35
C ASP A 298 18.89 -3.20 -8.63
N ARG A 299 20.18 -3.30 -8.97
CA ARG A 299 21.25 -2.49 -8.37
C ARG A 299 21.02 -0.99 -8.58
N ALA A 300 20.46 -0.56 -9.71
CA ALA A 300 20.16 0.85 -9.96
C ALA A 300 19.06 1.37 -9.03
N VAL A 301 18.06 0.53 -8.73
CA VAL A 301 17.01 0.87 -7.74
C VAL A 301 17.62 0.96 -6.34
N ALA A 302 18.46 -0.01 -5.96
CA ALA A 302 19.13 0.00 -4.67
C ALA A 302 20.03 1.23 -4.49
N MET A 303 20.79 1.61 -5.53
CA MET A 303 21.61 2.81 -5.54
C MET A 303 20.76 4.08 -5.40
N ARG A 304 19.61 4.15 -6.10
CA ARG A 304 18.68 5.27 -5.99
C ARG A 304 18.13 5.43 -4.56
N ILE A 305 17.81 4.32 -3.89
CA ILE A 305 17.37 4.32 -2.49
C ILE A 305 18.48 4.82 -1.56
N GLU A 306 19.70 4.32 -1.75
CA GLU A 306 20.85 4.71 -0.93
C GLU A 306 21.18 6.21 -1.08
N VAL A 307 21.22 6.69 -2.32
CA VAL A 307 21.36 8.12 -2.63
C VAL A 307 20.21 8.92 -2.00
N PHE A 308 18.97 8.45 -2.08
CA PHE A 308 17.83 9.11 -1.42
C PHE A 308 18.05 9.27 0.09
N ILE A 309 18.46 8.19 0.78
CA ILE A 309 18.68 8.20 2.22
C ILE A 309 19.82 9.16 2.60
N TYR A 310 20.99 9.03 1.98
CA TYR A 310 22.17 9.76 2.43
C TYR A 310 22.31 11.17 1.84
N LYS A 311 21.81 11.44 0.62
CA LYS A 311 21.98 12.74 -0.05
C LYS A 311 20.79 13.67 0.07
N TYR A 312 19.60 13.16 0.41
CA TYR A 312 18.39 13.98 0.43
C TYR A 312 17.65 13.90 1.76
N ARG A 313 17.49 12.70 2.33
CA ARG A 313 16.85 12.53 3.65
C ARG A 313 17.75 13.02 4.79
N ALA A 314 19.04 12.67 4.80
CA ALA A 314 19.95 13.11 5.88
C ALA A 314 20.08 14.65 5.97
N PRO A 315 20.28 15.41 4.87
CA PRO A 315 20.33 16.87 4.95
C PRO A 315 19.05 17.53 5.47
N LEU A 316 17.87 16.96 5.17
CA LEU A 316 16.60 17.44 5.75
C LEU A 316 16.61 17.29 7.28
N ILE A 317 17.06 16.15 7.79
CA ILE A 317 17.12 15.87 9.23
C ILE A 317 18.10 16.84 9.90
N GLU A 318 19.32 16.96 9.37
CA GLU A 318 20.35 17.86 9.89
C GLU A 318 19.86 19.32 9.92
N MET A 319 19.15 19.76 8.87
CA MET A 319 18.56 21.10 8.83
C MET A 319 17.51 21.30 9.94
N LEU A 320 16.65 20.30 10.20
CA LEU A 320 15.63 20.38 11.25
C LEU A 320 16.24 20.36 12.65
N GLU A 321 17.27 19.54 12.88
CA GLU A 321 18.00 19.46 14.14
C GLU A 321 18.72 20.77 14.46
N LYS A 322 19.37 21.39 13.46
CA LYS A 322 19.99 22.73 13.58
C LYS A 322 18.98 23.82 13.98
N LYS A 323 17.69 23.63 13.70
CA LYS A 323 16.60 24.51 14.13
C LYS A 323 16.08 24.20 15.53
N GLY A 324 16.73 23.31 16.28
CA GLY A 324 16.30 22.89 17.61
C GLY A 324 15.01 22.06 17.61
N ARG A 325 14.59 21.51 16.45
CA ARG A 325 13.40 20.65 16.39
C ARG A 325 13.78 19.23 16.81
N ARG A 326 12.99 18.64 17.70
CA ARG A 326 13.09 17.21 18.02
C ARG A 326 12.58 16.40 16.83
N VAL A 327 13.50 15.77 16.09
CA VAL A 327 13.17 14.92 14.93
C VAL A 327 13.03 13.47 15.40
N ASP A 328 11.79 12.97 15.41
CA ASP A 328 11.54 11.53 15.56
C ASP A 328 11.23 10.94 14.19
N THR A 329 12.19 10.20 13.63
CA THR A 329 12.06 9.58 12.30
C THR A 329 11.46 8.19 12.31
N GLY A 330 11.26 7.58 13.49
CA GLY A 330 10.67 6.24 13.66
C GLY A 330 11.25 5.13 12.77
N ASP A 331 12.55 5.19 12.43
CA ASP A 331 13.22 4.30 11.45
C ASP A 331 12.42 4.14 10.14
N CYS A 332 11.84 5.23 9.63
CA CYS A 332 11.11 5.21 8.37
C CYS A 332 11.90 5.90 7.26
N MET A 333 11.91 5.28 6.07
CA MET A 333 12.56 5.82 4.88
C MET A 333 11.94 7.16 4.45
N PHE A 334 10.61 7.24 4.42
CA PHE A 334 9.90 8.43 3.97
C PHE A 334 9.45 9.31 5.14
N LEU A 335 9.84 10.59 5.08
CA LEU A 335 9.55 11.60 6.10
C LEU A 335 8.78 12.78 5.50
N THR A 336 8.01 13.44 6.36
CA THR A 336 7.39 14.74 6.14
C THR A 336 8.47 15.82 6.16
N VAL A 337 8.15 17.04 5.71
CA VAL A 337 9.11 18.15 5.74
C VAL A 337 9.43 18.59 7.18
N GLU A 338 8.60 18.18 8.14
CA GLU A 338 8.80 18.33 9.58
C GLU A 338 9.61 17.17 10.19
N GLY A 339 10.07 16.20 9.39
CA GLY A 339 10.91 15.09 9.85
C GLY A 339 10.17 13.91 10.47
N LYS A 340 8.83 13.93 10.49
CA LYS A 340 7.99 12.83 11.00
C LYS A 340 7.76 11.76 9.92
N PRO A 341 7.59 10.46 10.26
CA PRO A 341 7.26 9.40 9.31
C PRO A 341 6.02 9.71 8.45
N LEU A 342 6.05 9.32 7.18
CA LEU A 342 4.84 9.31 6.35
C LEU A 342 3.88 8.23 6.81
N THR A 343 2.59 8.54 6.80
CA THR A 343 1.54 7.53 6.96
C THR A 343 1.06 7.04 5.61
N GLU A 344 0.39 5.88 5.58
CA GLU A 344 -0.32 5.38 4.39
C GLU A 344 -1.23 6.46 3.79
N SER A 345 -2.02 7.14 4.63
CA SER A 345 -2.93 8.21 4.21
C SER A 345 -2.20 9.43 3.61
N THR A 346 -0.96 9.67 4.01
CA THR A 346 -0.14 10.75 3.45
C THR A 346 0.34 10.36 2.06
N LEU A 347 0.82 9.13 1.87
CA LEU A 347 1.22 8.61 0.56
C LEU A 347 0.03 8.57 -0.42
N GLU A 348 -1.14 8.15 0.06
CA GLU A 348 -2.39 8.15 -0.71
C GLU A 348 -2.87 9.55 -1.09
N LYS A 349 -2.42 10.60 -0.41
CA LYS A 349 -2.67 12.01 -0.80
C LYS A 349 -1.57 12.56 -1.69
N GLU A 350 -0.33 12.12 -1.52
CA GLU A 350 0.81 12.53 -2.36
C GLU A 350 0.67 12.01 -3.78
N PHE A 351 0.27 10.75 -3.97
CA PHE A 351 0.20 10.16 -5.31
C PHE A 351 -0.82 10.84 -6.24
N PRO A 352 -2.06 11.19 -5.82
CA PRO A 352 -2.98 11.99 -6.61
C PRO A 352 -2.43 13.36 -7.03
N ARG A 353 -1.53 13.97 -6.26
CA ARG A 353 -0.86 15.22 -6.66
C ARG A 353 0.06 15.01 -7.86
N ILE A 354 0.74 13.85 -7.91
CA ILE A 354 1.55 13.45 -9.06
C ILE A 354 0.66 13.19 -10.27
N VAL A 355 -0.45 12.47 -10.09
CA VAL A 355 -1.45 12.19 -11.14
C VAL A 355 -2.03 13.48 -11.72
N GLN A 356 -2.40 14.44 -10.86
CA GLN A 356 -2.87 15.75 -11.28
C GLN A 356 -1.79 16.51 -12.06
N ALA A 357 -0.54 16.50 -11.59
CA ALA A 357 0.57 17.14 -12.29
C ALA A 357 0.87 16.49 -13.65
N ALA A 358 0.54 15.20 -13.82
CA ALA A 358 0.65 14.46 -15.07
C ALA A 358 -0.54 14.66 -16.03
N GLY A 359 -1.61 15.34 -15.60
CA GLY A 359 -2.85 15.47 -16.35
C GLY A 359 -3.57 14.13 -16.54
N LEU A 360 -3.51 13.25 -15.54
CA LEU A 360 -4.02 11.87 -15.57
C LEU A 360 -5.26 11.68 -14.67
N GLN A 361 -6.01 12.75 -14.39
CA GLN A 361 -7.11 12.70 -13.41
C GLN A 361 -8.27 11.80 -13.88
N ASP A 362 -8.55 11.80 -15.17
CA ASP A 362 -9.64 11.02 -15.76
C ASP A 362 -9.25 9.55 -15.98
N GLU A 363 -7.96 9.24 -16.04
CA GLU A 363 -7.42 7.90 -16.32
C GLU A 363 -7.34 7.01 -15.07
N ARG A 364 -7.87 7.50 -13.92
CA ARG A 364 -7.96 6.79 -12.63
C ARG A 364 -6.64 6.16 -12.16
N ALA A 365 -5.49 6.71 -12.55
CA ALA A 365 -4.18 6.19 -12.21
C ALA A 365 -3.97 6.13 -10.68
N CYS A 366 -3.62 4.95 -10.16
CA CYS A 366 -3.44 4.74 -8.72
C CYS A 366 -2.30 3.77 -8.39
N MET A 367 -1.80 3.84 -7.15
CA MET A 367 -0.69 3.00 -6.69
C MET A 367 -0.96 1.49 -6.78
N SER A 368 -2.21 1.03 -6.67
CA SER A 368 -2.52 -0.39 -6.82
C SER A 368 -2.21 -0.93 -8.23
N MET A 369 -2.27 -0.10 -9.27
CA MET A 369 -1.96 -0.54 -10.63
C MET A 369 -0.47 -0.90 -10.80
N PHE A 370 0.43 -0.26 -10.05
CA PHE A 370 1.84 -0.67 -9.96
C PHE A 370 1.98 -2.04 -9.32
N ARG A 371 1.19 -2.32 -8.29
CA ARG A 371 1.13 -3.65 -7.68
C ARG A 371 0.63 -4.69 -8.67
N HIS A 372 -0.45 -4.41 -9.41
CA HIS A 372 -0.95 -5.33 -10.44
C HIS A 372 0.12 -5.62 -11.50
N ARG A 373 0.83 -4.58 -11.96
CA ARG A 373 1.95 -4.71 -12.91
C ARG A 373 3.10 -5.55 -12.36
N PHE A 374 3.53 -5.29 -11.12
CA PHE A 374 4.59 -6.06 -10.49
C PHE A 374 4.22 -7.54 -10.35
N ILE A 375 3.01 -7.84 -9.90
CA ILE A 375 2.54 -9.23 -9.77
C ILE A 375 2.49 -9.92 -11.14
N THR A 376 1.92 -9.26 -12.15
CA THR A 376 1.85 -9.80 -13.52
C THR A 376 3.25 -10.13 -14.05
N ASN A 377 4.21 -9.23 -13.88
CA ASN A 377 5.60 -9.46 -14.26
C ASN A 377 6.24 -10.63 -13.50
N MET A 378 5.99 -10.77 -12.20
CA MET A 378 6.50 -11.88 -11.40
C MET A 378 5.91 -13.22 -11.84
N VAL A 379 4.60 -13.26 -12.12
CA VAL A 379 3.95 -14.46 -12.66
C VAL A 379 4.56 -14.80 -14.02
N LYS A 380 4.68 -13.82 -14.92
CA LYS A 380 5.32 -13.99 -16.24
C LYS A 380 6.73 -14.57 -16.12
N LEU A 381 7.59 -13.98 -15.28
CA LEU A 381 8.97 -14.45 -15.10
C LEU A 381 9.04 -15.90 -14.61
N HIS A 382 8.27 -16.26 -13.59
CA HIS A 382 8.27 -17.64 -13.07
C HIS A 382 7.58 -18.64 -14.00
N LEU A 383 6.62 -18.18 -14.80
CA LEU A 383 5.98 -18.99 -15.83
C LEU A 383 6.97 -19.27 -16.97
N MET A 384 7.74 -18.28 -17.42
CA MET A 384 8.84 -18.47 -18.38
C MET A 384 9.91 -19.41 -17.83
N GLU A 385 10.35 -19.21 -16.58
CA GLU A 385 11.30 -20.11 -15.90
C GLU A 385 10.78 -21.56 -15.85
N PHE A 386 9.51 -21.73 -15.51
CA PHE A 386 8.88 -23.05 -15.47
C PHE A 386 8.83 -23.72 -16.84
N MET A 387 8.47 -22.98 -17.90
CA MET A 387 8.45 -23.48 -19.28
C MET A 387 9.86 -23.85 -19.77
N SER A 388 10.87 -23.02 -19.48
CA SER A 388 12.25 -23.32 -19.84
C SER A 388 12.79 -24.59 -19.15
N ALA A 389 12.39 -24.82 -17.89
CA ALA A 389 12.74 -26.04 -17.16
C ALA A 389 11.92 -27.27 -17.58
N ASN A 390 10.76 -27.09 -18.23
CA ASN A 390 9.86 -28.15 -18.65
C ASN A 390 9.46 -27.99 -20.13
N PRO A 391 10.33 -28.35 -21.09
CA PRO A 391 10.08 -28.12 -22.51
C PRO A 391 8.79 -28.74 -23.06
N LEU A 392 8.29 -29.82 -22.43
CA LEU A 392 7.02 -30.47 -22.80
C LEU A 392 5.77 -29.68 -22.35
N LYS A 393 5.95 -28.67 -21.50
CA LYS A 393 4.89 -27.78 -20.97
C LYS A 393 5.07 -26.35 -21.49
N ASN A 394 5.33 -26.21 -22.78
CA ASN A 394 5.68 -24.94 -23.44
C ASN A 394 4.47 -24.08 -23.88
N GLY A 395 3.27 -24.33 -23.36
CA GLY A 395 2.09 -23.58 -23.75
C GLY A 395 0.95 -23.69 -22.74
N ARG A 396 0.02 -22.73 -22.78
CA ARG A 396 -1.10 -22.61 -21.82
C ARG A 396 -1.93 -23.89 -21.68
N ARG A 397 -2.11 -24.63 -22.77
CA ARG A 397 -2.89 -25.89 -22.80
C ARG A 397 -2.19 -27.06 -22.10
N PHE A 398 -0.87 -27.00 -21.93
CA PHE A 398 -0.06 -28.08 -21.36
C PHE A 398 0.27 -27.88 -19.87
N ILE A 399 -0.05 -26.71 -19.32
CA ILE A 399 0.19 -26.35 -17.92
C ILE A 399 -1.10 -26.58 -17.13
N THR A 400 -1.00 -27.39 -16.08
CA THR A 400 -2.16 -27.77 -15.27
C THR A 400 -2.40 -26.80 -14.11
N ASP A 401 -3.58 -26.85 -13.50
CA ASP A 401 -3.91 -26.06 -12.32
C ASP A 401 -2.94 -26.28 -11.15
N SER A 402 -2.41 -27.50 -10.99
CA SER A 402 -1.40 -27.78 -9.96
C SER A 402 -0.07 -27.11 -10.25
N ASP A 403 0.32 -27.02 -11.53
CA ASP A 403 1.52 -26.31 -11.96
C ASP A 403 1.37 -24.81 -11.67
N TYR A 404 0.23 -24.22 -12.04
CA TYR A 404 -0.09 -22.83 -11.74
C TYR A 404 -0.03 -22.55 -10.23
N ARG A 405 -0.63 -23.39 -9.39
CA ARG A 405 -0.53 -23.23 -7.93
C ARG A 405 0.91 -23.25 -7.43
N THR A 406 1.76 -24.11 -8.01
CA THR A 406 3.19 -24.19 -7.64
C THR A 406 3.92 -22.90 -7.99
N ILE A 407 3.69 -22.36 -9.18
CA ILE A 407 4.22 -21.08 -9.64
C ILE A 407 3.74 -19.94 -8.73
N LEU A 408 2.44 -19.88 -8.47
CA LEU A 408 1.83 -18.83 -7.66
C LEU A 408 2.28 -18.87 -6.20
N LYS A 409 2.59 -20.05 -5.64
CA LYS A 409 3.21 -20.17 -4.31
C LYS A 409 4.58 -19.49 -4.25
N ARG A 410 5.40 -19.63 -5.30
CA ARG A 410 6.69 -18.90 -5.38
C ARG A 410 6.47 -17.39 -5.46
N VAL A 411 5.54 -16.95 -6.31
CA VAL A 411 5.17 -15.53 -6.46
C VAL A 411 4.61 -14.94 -5.14
N ALA A 412 3.87 -15.73 -4.36
CA ALA A 412 3.29 -15.30 -3.10
C ALA A 412 4.35 -14.86 -2.07
N VAL A 413 5.56 -15.47 -2.10
CA VAL A 413 6.68 -15.11 -1.23
C VAL A 413 7.13 -13.65 -1.47
N PHE A 414 7.26 -13.25 -2.74
CA PHE A 414 7.70 -11.90 -3.11
C PHE A 414 6.60 -10.84 -2.98
N THR A 415 5.35 -11.24 -3.23
CA THR A 415 4.20 -10.34 -3.23
C THR A 415 3.53 -10.21 -1.87
N GLY A 416 3.85 -11.11 -0.93
CA GLY A 416 3.29 -11.14 0.41
C GLY A 416 1.81 -11.57 0.45
N HIS A 417 1.36 -12.38 -0.51
CA HIS A 417 0.00 -12.93 -0.47
C HIS A 417 -0.10 -14.06 0.53
N GLY A 418 -1.25 -14.11 1.21
CA GLY A 418 -1.54 -15.16 2.17
C GLY A 418 -2.13 -16.43 1.60
N ASP A 419 -2.57 -16.33 0.35
CA ASP A 419 -3.39 -17.30 -0.36
C ASP A 419 -3.04 -17.12 -1.84
N GLU A 420 -2.45 -18.15 -2.44
CA GLU A 420 -2.06 -18.16 -3.85
C GLU A 420 -3.27 -18.04 -4.79
N GLN A 421 -4.47 -18.42 -4.37
CA GLN A 421 -5.66 -18.31 -5.22
C GLN A 421 -5.99 -16.85 -5.56
N SER A 422 -5.62 -15.91 -4.67
CA SER A 422 -5.76 -14.48 -4.95
C SER A 422 -4.85 -13.95 -6.06
N LEU A 423 -3.97 -14.81 -6.60
CA LEU A 423 -3.06 -14.51 -7.69
C LEU A 423 -3.49 -15.16 -9.03
N LEU A 424 -4.58 -15.93 -9.06
CA LEU A 424 -4.99 -16.68 -10.25
C LEU A 424 -5.28 -15.77 -11.45
N ASP A 425 -5.96 -14.65 -11.25
CA ASP A 425 -6.32 -13.71 -12.31
C ASP A 425 -5.09 -13.13 -13.04
N TYR A 426 -3.90 -13.19 -12.43
CA TYR A 426 -2.66 -12.71 -13.06
C TYR A 426 -2.03 -13.72 -14.02
N ILE A 427 -2.46 -14.98 -14.00
CA ILE A 427 -2.03 -15.98 -14.98
C ILE A 427 -2.51 -15.57 -16.36
N ASP A 428 -3.79 -15.21 -16.48
CA ASP A 428 -4.39 -14.81 -17.75
C ASP A 428 -3.72 -13.53 -18.28
N LEU A 429 -3.53 -12.52 -17.42
CA LEU A 429 -2.78 -11.30 -17.75
C LEU A 429 -1.34 -11.61 -18.19
N ALA A 430 -0.65 -12.54 -17.51
CA ALA A 430 0.70 -12.94 -17.88
C ALA A 430 0.72 -13.64 -19.25
N TRP A 431 -0.25 -14.52 -19.54
CA TRP A 431 -0.39 -15.15 -20.84
C TRP A 431 -0.70 -14.16 -21.95
N GLU A 432 -1.58 -13.19 -21.72
CA GLU A 432 -1.85 -12.11 -22.67
C GLU A 432 -0.57 -11.32 -22.96
N GLU A 433 0.21 -10.99 -21.93
CA GLU A 433 1.49 -10.28 -22.08
C GLU A 433 2.64 -11.15 -22.63
N MET A 434 2.48 -12.47 -22.65
CA MET A 434 3.40 -13.41 -23.29
C MET A 434 2.98 -13.77 -24.70
N GLY A 435 1.67 -13.78 -25.02
CA GLY A 435 1.15 -13.95 -26.37
C GLY A 435 1.44 -12.77 -27.28
N ILE A 436 1.89 -11.65 -26.70
CA ILE A 436 2.53 -10.53 -27.42
C ILE A 436 4.02 -10.85 -27.73
N PHE A 437 4.56 -11.96 -27.21
CA PHE A 437 5.98 -12.30 -27.29
C PHE A 437 6.29 -13.80 -27.57
N ASP A 438 6.34 -14.21 -28.84
CA ASP A 438 7.12 -15.37 -29.35
C ASP A 438 8.66 -15.13 -29.30
N TYR A 439 9.18 -14.61 -28.18
CA TYR A 439 10.51 -13.96 -28.12
C TYR A 439 11.57 -14.84 -27.48
N VAL A 440 11.97 -15.89 -28.16
CA VAL A 440 13.27 -16.52 -27.86
C VAL A 440 14.41 -15.72 -28.48
N GLU A 441 14.21 -15.12 -29.67
CA GLU A 441 15.30 -14.49 -30.41
C GLU A 441 15.66 -13.07 -29.95
N PRO A 442 14.72 -12.13 -29.69
CA PRO A 442 15.12 -10.78 -29.35
C PRO A 442 15.60 -10.64 -27.90
N ALA A 443 15.25 -11.58 -27.01
CA ALA A 443 15.88 -11.71 -25.69
C ALA A 443 17.37 -12.09 -25.80
N ARG A 444 17.70 -12.96 -26.77
CA ARG A 444 19.08 -13.35 -27.10
C ARG A 444 19.85 -12.19 -27.73
N VAL A 445 19.23 -11.46 -28.65
CA VAL A 445 19.80 -10.24 -29.26
C VAL A 445 20.03 -9.15 -28.21
N LEU A 446 19.08 -8.95 -27.29
CA LEU A 446 19.23 -8.00 -26.19
C LEU A 446 20.39 -8.38 -25.26
N ALA A 447 20.52 -9.65 -24.89
CA ALA A 447 21.63 -10.13 -24.07
C ALA A 447 22.98 -9.86 -24.74
N SER A 448 23.09 -10.14 -26.04
CA SER A 448 24.31 -9.87 -26.82
C SER A 448 24.59 -8.36 -26.97
N ALA A 449 23.56 -7.54 -27.20
CA ALA A 449 23.71 -6.08 -27.30
C ALA A 449 24.16 -5.46 -25.97
N VAL A 450 23.64 -5.95 -24.84
CA VAL A 450 24.06 -5.52 -23.49
C VAL A 450 25.51 -5.92 -23.22
N GLU A 451 25.91 -7.15 -23.59
CA GLU A 451 27.28 -7.62 -23.41
C GLU A 451 28.28 -6.83 -24.26
N SER A 452 27.93 -6.53 -25.51
CA SER A 452 28.73 -5.65 -26.39
C SER A 452 28.85 -4.23 -25.81
N GLY A 453 27.74 -3.66 -25.32
CA GLY A 453 27.74 -2.35 -24.69
C GLY A 453 28.58 -2.29 -23.41
N LEU A 454 28.53 -3.33 -22.57
CA LEU A 454 29.37 -3.45 -21.38
C LEU A 454 30.86 -3.48 -21.72
N ASN A 455 31.25 -4.19 -22.78
CA ASN A 455 32.64 -4.20 -23.24
C ASN A 455 33.11 -2.82 -23.69
N ARG A 456 32.27 -2.06 -24.40
CA ARG A 456 32.60 -0.69 -24.85
C ARG A 456 32.68 0.31 -23.70
N VAL A 457 31.76 0.24 -22.74
CA VAL A 457 31.80 1.07 -21.52
C VAL A 457 33.04 0.73 -20.69
N SER A 458 33.42 -0.55 -20.61
CA SER A 458 34.66 -0.96 -19.94
C SER A 458 35.91 -0.44 -20.66
N GLY A 459 35.90 -0.42 -22.00
CA GLY A 459 36.96 0.22 -22.80
C GLY A 459 37.07 1.73 -22.56
N LEU A 460 35.94 2.43 -22.46
CA LEU A 460 35.90 3.85 -22.10
C LEU A 460 36.47 4.09 -20.70
N LEU A 461 36.12 3.24 -19.72
CA LEU A 461 36.68 3.31 -18.37
C LEU A 461 38.20 3.10 -18.36
N ALA A 462 38.71 2.14 -19.15
CA ALA A 462 40.14 1.91 -19.30
C ALA A 462 40.86 3.12 -19.94
N THR A 463 40.21 3.80 -20.89
CA THR A 463 40.75 5.00 -21.54
C THR A 463 40.83 6.18 -20.55
N ILE A 464 39.82 6.34 -19.70
CA ILE A 464 39.83 7.34 -18.62
C ILE A 464 40.93 7.03 -17.60
N GLN A 465 41.10 5.74 -17.23
CA GLN A 465 42.15 5.31 -16.30
C GLN A 465 43.57 5.49 -16.87
N SER A 466 43.72 5.43 -18.20
CA SER A 466 45.01 5.66 -18.89
C SER A 466 45.43 7.14 -19.00
N GLY A 467 44.68 8.07 -18.40
CA GLY A 467 45.07 9.48 -18.31
C GLY A 467 44.67 10.35 -19.50
N VAL A 468 43.75 9.89 -20.35
CA VAL A 468 43.18 10.72 -21.43
C VAL A 468 42.15 11.69 -20.84
N ASP A 469 42.39 13.00 -21.01
CA ASP A 469 41.49 14.06 -20.54
C ASP A 469 40.21 14.11 -21.41
N LEU A 470 39.20 13.35 -21.00
CA LEU A 470 37.85 13.42 -21.57
C LEU A 470 36.98 14.33 -20.71
N SER A 471 36.31 15.30 -21.34
CA SER A 471 35.39 16.17 -20.62
C SER A 471 34.23 15.37 -20.02
N ARG A 472 33.68 15.82 -18.88
CA ARG A 472 32.48 15.20 -18.27
C ARG A 472 31.28 15.18 -19.21
N LEU A 473 31.23 16.09 -20.17
CA LEU A 473 30.16 16.17 -21.17
C LEU A 473 30.33 15.08 -22.23
N ASP A 474 31.56 14.84 -22.70
CA ASP A 474 31.87 13.79 -23.68
C ASP A 474 31.59 12.39 -23.14
N ILE A 475 31.95 12.14 -21.87
CA ILE A 475 31.67 10.85 -21.22
C ILE A 475 30.16 10.61 -21.15
N ARG A 476 29.39 11.64 -20.78
CA ARG A 476 27.92 11.55 -20.74
C ARG A 476 27.33 11.29 -22.12
N MET A 477 27.76 12.03 -23.14
CA MET A 477 27.30 11.84 -24.51
C MET A 477 27.58 10.43 -25.01
N ARG A 478 28.81 9.93 -24.85
CA ARG A 478 29.19 8.59 -25.31
C ARG A 478 28.41 7.47 -24.62
N VAL A 479 28.15 7.60 -23.31
CA VAL A 479 27.31 6.64 -22.58
C VAL A 479 25.86 6.70 -23.07
N VAL A 480 25.33 7.90 -23.31
CA VAL A 480 23.97 8.08 -23.85
C VAL A 480 23.86 7.51 -25.26
N ASP A 481 24.86 7.73 -26.12
CA ASP A 481 24.90 7.19 -27.48
C ASP A 481 24.92 5.67 -27.48
N GLU A 482 25.72 5.06 -26.60
CA GLU A 482 25.76 3.59 -26.49
C GLU A 482 24.42 3.03 -25.97
N LEU A 483 23.80 3.67 -24.99
CA LEU A 483 22.45 3.29 -24.53
C LEU A 483 21.39 3.47 -25.63
N CYS A 484 21.51 4.50 -26.45
CA CYS A 484 20.66 4.72 -27.63
C CYS A 484 20.91 3.66 -28.71
N HIS A 485 22.16 3.24 -28.90
CA HIS A 485 22.54 2.18 -29.84
C HIS A 485 21.99 0.82 -29.40
N ILE A 486 22.18 0.42 -28.14
CA ILE A 486 21.58 -0.79 -27.57
C ILE A 486 20.07 -0.76 -27.78
N ARG A 487 19.43 0.39 -27.51
CA ARG A 487 18.00 0.58 -27.74
C ARG A 487 17.62 0.41 -29.21
N SER A 488 18.38 0.98 -30.16
CA SER A 488 18.10 0.88 -31.60
C SER A 488 18.22 -0.56 -32.10
N VAL A 489 19.33 -1.23 -31.79
CA VAL A 489 19.57 -2.63 -32.17
C VAL A 489 18.49 -3.54 -31.61
N THR A 490 18.08 -3.29 -30.36
CA THR A 490 16.95 -4.02 -29.77
C THR A 490 15.67 -3.74 -30.55
N LEU A 491 15.34 -2.47 -30.82
CA LEU A 491 14.13 -2.10 -31.56
C LEU A 491 14.09 -2.68 -32.99
N GLU A 492 15.21 -2.74 -33.69
CA GLU A 492 15.34 -3.34 -35.02
C GLU A 492 15.12 -4.85 -34.99
N ALA A 493 15.71 -5.55 -34.02
CA ALA A 493 15.49 -6.97 -33.82
C ALA A 493 14.02 -7.27 -33.45
N LEU A 494 13.40 -6.44 -32.60
CA LEU A 494 11.96 -6.53 -32.31
C LEU A 494 11.08 -6.24 -33.55
N ALA A 495 11.58 -5.50 -34.56
CA ALA A 495 10.85 -5.11 -35.77
C ALA A 495 10.95 -6.14 -36.91
N GLN A 496 12.14 -6.74 -37.12
CA GLN A 496 12.36 -7.81 -38.11
C GLN A 496 11.55 -9.07 -37.80
N ASP A 497 11.36 -9.37 -36.51
CA ASP A 497 10.56 -10.49 -36.05
C ASP A 497 9.05 -10.29 -36.33
N ARG A 498 8.56 -9.05 -36.20
CA ARG A 498 7.17 -8.70 -36.56
C ARG A 498 6.87 -8.91 -38.05
N SER A 499 7.85 -8.69 -38.93
CA SER A 499 7.69 -8.96 -40.37
C SER A 499 7.68 -10.45 -40.69
N ALA A 500 8.44 -11.27 -39.95
CA ALA A 500 8.50 -12.72 -40.14
C ALA A 500 7.20 -13.42 -39.68
N CYS A 501 6.61 -12.99 -38.56
CA CYS A 501 5.31 -13.48 -38.10
C CYS A 501 4.15 -13.11 -39.05
N ALA A 502 4.20 -11.94 -39.70
CA ALA A 502 3.15 -11.53 -40.65
C ALA A 502 3.14 -12.39 -41.92
N THR A 503 4.29 -12.91 -42.34
CA THR A 503 4.41 -13.83 -43.50
C THR A 503 4.08 -15.28 -43.16
N GLY A 504 4.17 -15.70 -41.89
CA GLY A 504 3.84 -17.07 -41.46
C GLY A 504 2.34 -17.33 -41.21
N ALA A 505 1.51 -16.29 -41.15
CA ALA A 505 0.06 -16.41 -40.94
C ALA A 505 -0.75 -16.61 -42.24
N LEU A 506 -0.08 -16.70 -43.40
CA LEU A 506 -0.68 -16.95 -44.72
C LEU A 506 -0.31 -18.32 -45.32
N ALA A 507 0.21 -19.25 -44.49
CA ALA A 507 0.50 -20.64 -44.88
C ALA A 507 -0.28 -21.63 -44.00
#